data_AF-A0A945XSZ3-F1
#
_entry.id   AF-A0A945XSZ3-F1
#
_cell.length_a   1.000
_cell.length_b   1.000
_cell.length_c   1.000
_cell.angle_alpha   90.00
_cell.angle_beta   90.00
_cell.angle_gamma   90.00
#
_symmetry.space_group_name_H-M   'P 1'
#
loop_
_entity.id
_entity.type
_entity.pdbx_description
1 polymer ?
#
loop_
_entity_poly.entity_id
_entity_poly.type
_entity_poly.pdbx_seq_one_letter_code
_entity_poly.pdbx_strand_id
1 'polypeptide(L)'
;MPNRPLSSNAEAIIKFWLGSADMNPGEFKTQQKLWYDSKTETDNDIRREFESDLTSAERGDLSHWGNTAEGSLALVILLDQFTRNLYRGTPAAYANDAQAQDAVVSLLERDGHLDLNIPAQIIFYHP
;
A
#
# COMPACT_ATOMS: atom_id res chain seq x y z
N MET A 1 -14.09 2.90 -22.57
CA MET A 1 -12.96 3.86 -22.47
C MET A 1 -11.74 3.05 -22.06
N PRO A 2 -10.63 3.01 -22.82
CA PRO A 2 -9.48 2.21 -22.42
C PRO A 2 -8.68 2.92 -21.32
N ASN A 3 -8.22 2.10 -20.35
CA ASN A 3 -7.42 2.39 -19.16
C ASN A 3 -6.65 3.72 -19.16
N ARG A 4 -7.03 4.61 -18.24
CA ARG A 4 -6.16 5.70 -17.78
C ARG A 4 -5.03 5.05 -16.97
N PRO A 5 -3.74 5.22 -17.32
CA PRO A 5 -2.65 4.69 -16.51
C PRO A 5 -2.73 5.29 -15.11
N LEU A 6 -2.36 4.50 -14.11
CA LEU A 6 -2.18 4.98 -12.73
C LEU A 6 -1.35 6.26 -12.74
N SER A 7 -1.65 7.20 -11.84
CA SER A 7 -0.68 8.27 -11.58
C SER A 7 0.63 7.61 -11.16
N SER A 8 1.75 8.12 -11.66
CA SER A 8 3.13 7.66 -11.39
C SER A 8 3.43 7.30 -9.92
N ASN A 9 2.66 7.85 -8.99
CA ASN A 9 2.81 7.69 -7.55
C ASN A 9 2.35 6.31 -7.04
N ALA A 10 1.29 5.71 -7.58
CA ALA A 10 0.80 4.40 -7.10
C ALA A 10 1.82 3.28 -7.38
N GLU A 11 2.40 3.30 -8.58
CA GLU A 11 3.48 2.39 -8.95
C GLU A 11 4.74 2.62 -8.10
N ALA A 12 5.08 3.88 -7.81
CA ALA A 12 6.20 4.21 -6.94
C ALA A 12 6.00 3.67 -5.51
N ILE A 13 4.80 3.79 -4.95
CA ILE A 13 4.45 3.25 -3.63
C ILE A 13 4.62 1.73 -3.60
N ILE A 14 4.09 1.02 -4.61
CA ILE A 14 4.23 -0.44 -4.71
C ILE A 14 5.69 -0.84 -4.86
N LYS A 15 6.46 -0.18 -5.72
CA LYS A 15 7.88 -0.47 -5.90
C LYS A 15 8.69 -0.21 -4.63
N PHE A 16 8.40 0.88 -3.92
CA PHE A 16 9.01 1.17 -2.63
C PHE A 16 8.69 0.08 -1.60
N TRP A 17 7.42 -0.32 -1.54
CA TRP A 17 6.92 -1.25 -0.54
C TRP A 17 6.96 -2.72 -0.91
N LEU A 18 7.34 -3.12 -2.12
CA LEU A 18 7.61 -4.52 -2.46
C LEU A 18 9.08 -4.74 -2.82
N GLY A 19 9.79 -3.68 -3.23
CA GLY A 19 11.18 -3.77 -3.65
C GLY A 19 11.36 -4.83 -4.74
N SER A 20 12.41 -5.64 -4.61
CA SER A 20 12.68 -6.76 -5.52
C SER A 20 11.67 -7.91 -5.40
N ALA A 21 10.89 -7.98 -4.31
CA ALA A 21 9.90 -9.04 -4.13
C ALA A 21 8.79 -8.98 -5.19
N ASP A 22 8.52 -7.80 -5.75
CA ASP A 22 7.57 -7.62 -6.84
C ASP A 22 7.91 -8.45 -8.09
N MET A 23 9.20 -8.62 -8.38
CA MET A 23 9.69 -9.43 -9.50
C MET A 23 10.18 -10.81 -9.07
N ASN A 24 10.60 -10.97 -7.82
CA ASN A 24 11.15 -12.20 -7.27
C ASN A 24 10.50 -12.55 -5.93
N PRO A 25 9.38 -13.32 -5.93
CA PRO A 25 8.66 -13.67 -4.69
C PRO A 25 9.51 -14.36 -3.62
N GLY A 26 10.63 -15.00 -4.00
CA GLY A 26 11.57 -15.61 -3.06
C GLY A 26 12.28 -14.60 -2.14
N GLU A 27 12.32 -13.33 -2.53
CA GLU A 27 12.96 -12.24 -1.76
C GLU A 27 12.01 -11.59 -0.74
N PHE A 28 10.72 -11.96 -0.74
CA PHE A 28 9.72 -11.36 0.14
C PHE A 28 10.10 -11.45 1.63
N LYS A 29 10.69 -12.57 2.09
CA LYS A 29 11.15 -12.69 3.49
C LYS A 29 12.31 -11.74 3.83
N THR A 30 13.20 -11.49 2.88
CA THR A 30 14.32 -10.56 3.06
C THR A 30 13.83 -9.14 3.11
N GLN A 31 12.90 -8.81 2.22
CA GLN A 31 12.28 -7.50 2.15
C GLN A 31 11.41 -7.21 3.39
N GLN A 32 10.63 -8.20 3.87
CA GLN A 32 9.85 -8.10 5.10
C GLN A 32 10.73 -7.77 6.31
N LYS A 33 11.92 -8.38 6.42
CA LYS A 33 12.85 -8.06 7.51
C LYS A 33 13.31 -6.61 7.50
N LEU A 34 13.55 -6.02 6.32
CA LEU A 34 13.97 -4.61 6.21
C LEU A 34 12.93 -3.65 6.78
N TRP A 35 11.63 -3.98 6.69
CA TRP A 35 10.56 -3.14 7.21
C TRP A 35 10.18 -3.44 8.66
N TYR A 36 10.38 -4.68 9.13
CA TYR A 36 10.15 -5.05 10.53
C TYR A 36 11.32 -4.68 11.45
N ASP A 37 12.57 -4.63 10.96
CA ASP A 37 13.73 -4.11 11.70
C ASP A 37 13.72 -2.57 11.69
N SER A 38 12.76 -2.03 12.44
CA SER A 38 12.70 -0.72 13.08
C SER A 38 13.84 0.25 12.74
N LYS A 39 13.70 1.02 11.66
CA LYS A 39 14.57 2.13 11.35
C LYS A 39 13.78 3.41 11.14
N THR A 40 14.21 4.44 11.86
CA THR A 40 13.92 5.85 11.60
C THR A 40 14.10 6.22 10.12
N GLU A 41 14.98 5.52 9.40
CA GLU A 41 15.26 5.73 7.98
C GLU A 41 14.04 5.44 7.09
N THR A 42 13.39 4.28 7.23
CA THR A 42 12.19 3.94 6.46
C THR A 42 11.04 4.90 6.77
N ASP A 43 10.83 5.24 8.05
CA ASP A 43 9.82 6.23 8.43
C ASP A 43 10.12 7.61 7.81
N ASN A 44 11.39 8.02 7.79
CA ASN A 44 11.81 9.29 7.18
C ASN A 44 11.64 9.26 5.66
N ASP A 45 11.93 8.15 5.01
CA ASP A 45 11.75 7.97 3.57
C ASP A 45 10.26 8.01 3.23
N ILE A 46 9.41 7.31 3.99
CA ILE A 46 7.96 7.36 3.83
C ILE A 46 7.46 8.80 3.97
N ARG A 47 7.85 9.52 5.04
CA ARG A 47 7.45 10.92 5.21
C ARG A 47 7.93 11.80 4.06
N ARG A 48 9.19 11.67 3.67
CA ARG A 48 9.79 12.51 2.63
C ARG A 48 9.13 12.31 1.28
N GLU A 49 8.82 11.07 0.92
CA GLU A 49 8.41 10.72 -0.45
C GLU A 49 6.90 10.59 -0.61
N PHE A 50 6.17 10.20 0.44
CA PHE A 50 4.77 9.80 0.33
C PHE A 50 3.82 10.45 1.34
N GLU A 51 4.27 11.40 2.19
CA GLU A 51 3.38 12.10 3.13
C GLU A 51 2.23 12.82 2.42
N SER A 52 2.49 13.40 1.25
CA SER A 52 1.47 14.05 0.44
C SER A 52 0.41 13.06 -0.08
N ASP A 53 0.84 11.90 -0.55
CA ASP A 53 -0.07 10.85 -1.05
C ASP A 53 -0.85 10.24 0.11
N LEU A 54 -0.19 9.96 1.24
CA LEU A 54 -0.84 9.48 2.47
C LEU A 54 -1.93 10.46 2.92
N THR A 55 -1.59 11.74 3.10
CA THR A 55 -2.58 12.74 3.54
C THR A 55 -3.75 12.85 2.54
N SER A 56 -3.50 12.66 1.25
CA SER A 56 -4.55 12.67 0.22
C SER A 56 -5.41 11.41 0.26
N ALA A 57 -4.82 10.25 0.54
CA ALA A 57 -5.55 9.01 0.76
C ALA A 57 -6.43 9.10 2.02
N GLU A 58 -5.91 9.63 3.13
CA GLU A 58 -6.66 9.79 4.39
C GLU A 58 -7.88 10.69 4.25
N ARG A 59 -7.81 11.70 3.36
CA ARG A 59 -8.95 12.57 3.00
C ARG A 59 -9.92 11.93 1.99
N GLY A 60 -9.59 10.78 1.41
CA GLY A 60 -10.38 10.11 0.38
C GLY A 60 -10.18 10.65 -1.03
N ASP A 61 -9.24 11.59 -1.25
CA ASP A 61 -8.98 12.23 -2.55
C ASP A 61 -8.46 11.21 -3.59
N LEU A 62 -7.84 10.13 -3.11
CA LEU A 62 -7.29 9.05 -3.95
C LEU A 62 -8.24 7.84 -4.11
N SER A 63 -9.50 7.94 -3.67
CA SER A 63 -10.50 6.85 -3.76
C SER A 63 -10.64 6.25 -5.17
N HIS A 64 -10.46 7.06 -6.21
CA HIS A 64 -10.49 6.62 -7.61
C HIS A 64 -9.37 5.63 -8.00
N TRP A 65 -8.32 5.48 -7.20
CA TRP A 65 -7.29 4.45 -7.39
C TRP A 65 -7.85 3.03 -7.17
N GLY A 66 -8.89 2.89 -6.35
CA GLY A 66 -9.58 1.61 -6.13
C GLY A 66 -10.28 1.01 -7.37
N ASN A 67 -10.13 1.64 -8.55
CA ASN A 67 -10.64 1.12 -9.82
C ASN A 67 -9.72 0.06 -10.47
N THR A 68 -8.46 -0.05 -10.06
CA THR A 68 -7.53 -1.08 -10.55
C THR A 68 -6.92 -1.88 -9.40
N ALA A 69 -6.33 -3.03 -9.71
CA ALA A 69 -5.70 -3.89 -8.70
C ALA A 69 -4.52 -3.19 -8.02
N GLU A 70 -3.63 -2.57 -8.80
CA GLU A 70 -2.46 -1.86 -8.29
C GLU A 70 -2.87 -0.60 -7.53
N GLY A 71 -3.84 0.16 -8.03
CA GLY A 71 -4.32 1.34 -7.30
C GLY A 71 -4.93 0.98 -5.95
N SER A 72 -5.67 -0.14 -5.89
CA SER A 72 -6.20 -0.67 -4.62
C SER A 72 -5.08 -1.13 -3.68
N LEU A 73 -4.05 -1.80 -4.20
CA LEU A 73 -2.87 -2.18 -3.42
C LEU A 73 -2.12 -0.96 -2.88
N ALA A 74 -1.93 0.08 -3.67
CA ALA A 74 -1.30 1.31 -3.23
C ALA A 74 -2.10 2.01 -2.11
N LEU A 75 -3.43 2.01 -2.20
CA LEU A 75 -4.30 2.51 -1.12
C LEU A 75 -4.12 1.71 0.17
N VAL A 76 -4.08 0.37 0.09
CA VAL A 76 -3.81 -0.49 1.26
C VAL A 76 -2.45 -0.18 1.88
N ILE A 77 -1.40 -0.05 1.05
CA ILE A 77 -0.06 0.28 1.54
C ILE A 77 -0.04 1.64 2.26
N LEU A 78 -0.67 2.67 1.69
CA LEU A 78 -0.74 3.99 2.33
C LEU A 78 -1.52 3.93 3.65
N LEU A 79 -2.74 3.41 3.61
CA LEU A 79 -3.71 3.55 4.70
C LEU A 79 -3.46 2.57 5.85
N ASP A 80 -2.86 1.41 5.57
CA ASP A 80 -2.59 0.38 6.58
C ASP A 80 -1.09 0.23 6.87
N GLN A 81 -0.25 0.03 5.85
CA GLN A 81 1.16 -0.28 6.08
C GLN A 81 1.96 0.95 6.51
N PHE A 82 1.80 2.10 5.85
CA PHE A 82 2.54 3.32 6.17
C PHE A 82 2.10 3.91 7.50
N THR A 83 0.80 3.94 7.78
CA THR A 83 0.26 4.45 9.06
C THR A 83 0.75 3.63 10.25
N ARG A 84 0.82 2.29 10.12
CA ARG A 84 1.42 1.38 11.14
C ARG A 84 2.91 1.64 11.38
N ASN A 85 3.64 2.13 10.38
CA ASN A 85 5.03 2.54 10.55
C ASN A 85 5.15 3.94 11.17
N LEU A 86 4.54 4.94 10.53
CA LEU A 86 4.68 6.35 10.90
C LEU A 86 4.10 6.70 12.26
N TYR A 87 3.02 6.03 12.67
CA TYR A 87 2.25 6.34 13.88
C TYR A 87 2.32 5.20 14.92
N ARG A 88 3.34 4.34 14.81
CA ARG A 88 3.53 3.16 15.66
C ARG A 88 3.37 3.48 17.14
N GLY A 89 2.61 2.65 17.85
CA GLY A 89 2.36 2.81 19.28
C GLY A 89 1.30 3.87 19.63
N THR A 90 0.60 4.41 18.63
CA THR A 90 -0.50 5.36 18.83
C THR A 90 -1.80 4.84 18.19
N PRO A 91 -2.98 5.32 18.62
CA PRO A 91 -4.24 5.00 17.97
C PRO A 91 -4.31 5.43 16.49
N ALA A 92 -3.54 6.45 16.10
CA ALA A 92 -3.53 6.94 14.72
C ALA A 92 -3.01 5.90 13.71
N ALA A 93 -2.23 4.90 14.16
CA ALA A 93 -1.81 3.78 13.33
C ALA A 93 -2.96 2.93 12.78
N TYR A 94 -4.15 3.05 13.35
CA TYR A 94 -5.35 2.28 12.99
C TYR A 94 -6.51 3.17 12.51
N ALA A 95 -6.27 4.48 12.37
CA ALA A 95 -7.33 5.45 12.05
C ALA A 95 -7.96 5.23 10.68
N ASN A 96 -7.23 4.56 9.78
CA ASN A 96 -7.61 4.36 8.39
C ASN A 96 -7.97 2.91 8.04
N ASP A 97 -8.03 2.00 9.02
CA ASP A 97 -8.28 0.56 8.81
C ASP A 97 -9.57 0.33 8.02
N ALA A 98 -10.66 1.06 8.32
CA ALA A 98 -11.92 0.94 7.60
C ALA A 98 -11.79 1.30 6.11
N GLN A 99 -11.04 2.37 5.78
CA GLN A 99 -10.82 2.77 4.39
C GLN A 99 -9.95 1.75 3.64
N ALA A 100 -8.95 1.18 4.31
CA ALA A 100 -8.13 0.12 3.75
C ALA A 100 -8.96 -1.14 3.48
N GLN A 101 -9.83 -1.54 4.42
CA GLN A 101 -10.74 -2.68 4.25
C GLN A 101 -11.74 -2.46 3.12
N ASP A 102 -12.30 -1.25 2.98
CA ASP A 102 -13.21 -0.93 1.87
C ASP A 102 -12.52 -1.11 0.51
N ALA A 103 -11.24 -0.73 0.38
CA ALA A 103 -10.46 -0.97 -0.83
C ALA A 103 -10.25 -2.47 -1.11
N VAL A 104 -10.01 -3.26 -0.06
CA VAL A 104 -9.87 -4.73 -0.17
C VAL A 104 -11.16 -5.37 -0.64
N VAL A 105 -12.27 -5.11 0.05
CA VAL A 105 -13.59 -5.67 -0.27
C VAL A 105 -14.00 -5.29 -1.69
N SER A 106 -13.84 -4.02 -2.06
CA SER A 106 -14.22 -3.52 -3.39
C SER A 106 -13.46 -4.20 -4.54
N LEU A 107 -12.21 -4.61 -4.33
CA LEU A 107 -11.43 -5.35 -5.35
C LEU A 107 -11.77 -6.85 -5.34
N LEU A 108 -12.04 -7.42 -4.17
CA LEU A 108 -12.46 -8.82 -4.02
C LEU A 108 -13.78 -9.08 -4.75
N GLU A 109 -14.76 -8.19 -4.63
CA GLU A 109 -16.07 -8.31 -5.28
C GLU A 109 -16.02 -8.39 -6.81
N ARG A 110 -14.92 -7.94 -7.42
CA ARG A 110 -14.70 -7.96 -8.87
C ARG A 110 -13.60 -8.92 -9.33
N ASP A 111 -13.15 -9.81 -8.43
CA ASP A 111 -12.04 -10.75 -8.66
C ASP A 111 -10.70 -10.10 -9.07
N GLY A 112 -10.55 -8.79 -8.88
CA GLY A 112 -9.38 -8.04 -9.37
C GLY A 112 -8.08 -8.32 -8.61
N HIS A 113 -8.16 -8.95 -7.44
CA HIS A 113 -6.99 -9.37 -6.67
C HIS A 113 -6.18 -10.47 -7.39
N LEU A 114 -6.78 -11.19 -8.33
CA LEU A 114 -6.12 -12.24 -9.12
C LEU A 114 -5.05 -11.66 -10.06
N ASP A 115 -5.13 -10.36 -10.37
CA ASP A 115 -4.13 -9.65 -11.17
C ASP A 115 -2.87 -9.28 -10.35
N LEU A 116 -2.92 -9.41 -9.02
CA LEU A 116 -1.78 -9.16 -8.14
C LEU A 116 -0.85 -10.38 -8.08
N ASN A 117 0.46 -10.15 -8.06
CA ASN A 117 1.43 -11.20 -7.75
C ASN A 117 1.33 -11.64 -6.28
N ILE A 118 1.94 -12.78 -5.95
CA ILE A 118 1.81 -13.38 -4.60
C ILE A 118 2.27 -12.44 -3.47
N PRO A 119 3.42 -11.75 -3.55
CA PRO A 119 3.80 -10.74 -2.56
C PRO A 119 2.78 -9.62 -2.38
N ALA A 120 2.28 -9.08 -3.49
CA ALA A 120 1.24 -8.06 -3.49
C ALA A 120 -0.04 -8.56 -2.82
N GLN A 121 -0.49 -9.78 -3.11
CA GLN A 121 -1.67 -10.37 -2.47
C GLN A 121 -1.50 -10.50 -0.95
N ILE A 122 -0.32 -10.91 -0.48
CA ILE A 122 -0.04 -11.03 0.96
C ILE A 122 -0.22 -9.66 1.64
N ILE A 123 0.35 -8.60 1.06
CA ILE A 123 0.18 -7.23 1.56
C ILE A 123 -1.27 -6.77 1.46
N PHE A 124 -1.95 -7.11 0.36
CA PHE A 124 -3.33 -6.72 0.11
C PHE A 124 -4.31 -7.26 1.15
N TYR A 125 -4.05 -8.46 1.70
CA TYR A 125 -4.92 -9.11 2.70
C TYR A 125 -4.58 -8.77 4.16
N HIS A 126 -3.65 -7.85 4.41
CA HIS A 126 -3.24 -7.51 5.77
C HIS A 126 -4.26 -6.70 6.60
N PRO A 127 -5.01 -5.73 6.05
CA PRO A 127 -6.06 -5.02 6.78
C PRO A 127 -7.21 -5.93 7.24
#